data_AF-A0A3D1V7J3-F1
#
_entry.id   AF-A0A3D1V7J3-F1
#
_cell.length_a   1.000
_cell.length_b   1.000
_cell.length_c   1.000
_cell.angle_alpha   90.00
_cell.angle_beta   90.00
_cell.angle_gamma   90.00
#
_symmetry.space_group_name_H-M   'P 1'
#
loop_
_entity.id
_entity.type
_entity.pdbx_description
1 polymer ?
#
loop_
_entity_poly.entity_id
_entity_poly.type
_entity_poly.pdbx_seq_one_letter_code
_entity_poly.pdbx_strand_id
1 'polypeptide(L)'
;MRESEDRFRAMAESVPIMIWLTSVTGQLEYVNRSWREFTGRSIERDLGVGWLENLHPDDRDRTMTRFQSAFDERTAYEIEYRLRHHDGEFR
;
A
#
# COMPACT_ATOMS: atom_id res chain seq x y z
N MET A 1 0.63 -20.30 -11.94
CA MET A 1 0.60 -18.84 -11.67
C MET A 1 -0.53 -18.50 -10.69
N ARG A 2 -1.81 -18.65 -11.05
CA ARG A 2 -2.96 -18.32 -10.17
C ARG A 2 -2.97 -19.04 -8.81
N GLU A 3 -2.72 -20.34 -8.78
CA GLU A 3 -2.74 -21.10 -7.51
C GLU A 3 -1.67 -20.63 -6.50
N SER A 4 -0.49 -20.23 -6.98
CA SER A 4 0.56 -19.70 -6.12
C SER A 4 0.20 -18.31 -5.60
N GLU A 5 -0.45 -17.50 -6.42
CA GLU A 5 -0.90 -16.16 -6.06
C GLU A 5 -2.06 -16.22 -5.06
N ASP A 6 -3.01 -17.14 -5.25
CA ASP A 6 -4.14 -17.34 -4.34
C ASP A 6 -3.66 -17.83 -2.97
N ARG A 7 -2.69 -18.75 -2.93
CA ARG A 7 -2.06 -19.19 -1.68
C ARG A 7 -1.31 -18.06 -0.98
N PHE A 8 -0.57 -17.25 -1.74
CA PHE A 8 0.11 -16.07 -1.19
C PHE A 8 -0.89 -15.09 -0.60
N ARG A 9 -1.95 -14.72 -1.35
CA ARG A 9 -3.01 -13.82 -0.88
C ARG A 9 -3.66 -14.37 0.38
N ALA A 10 -4.05 -15.65 0.39
CA ALA A 10 -4.65 -16.29 1.57
C ALA A 10 -3.76 -16.22 2.82
N MET A 11 -2.45 -16.41 2.66
CA MET A 11 -1.49 -16.25 3.75
C MET A 11 -1.41 -14.79 4.21
N ALA A 12 -1.21 -13.85 3.29
CA ALA A 12 -1.08 -12.42 3.57
C ALA A 12 -2.30 -11.84 4.31
N GLU A 13 -3.50 -12.37 4.07
CA GLU A 13 -4.74 -12.01 4.76
C GLU A 13 -4.74 -12.29 6.27
N SER A 14 -3.88 -13.19 6.75
CA SER A 14 -3.82 -13.63 8.15
C SER A 14 -2.69 -13.01 8.97
N VAL A 15 -1.74 -12.34 8.31
CA VAL A 15 -0.56 -11.77 8.97
C VAL A 15 -0.90 -10.39 9.53
N PRO A 16 -0.57 -10.07 10.80
CA PRO A 16 -0.85 -8.77 11.42
C PRO A 16 0.13 -7.67 10.98
N ILE A 17 0.59 -7.72 9.74
CA ILE A 17 1.51 -6.77 9.12
C ILE A 17 0.82 -6.25 7.87
N MET A 18 0.89 -4.95 7.63
CA MET A 18 0.33 -4.33 6.43
C MET A 18 1.13 -4.77 5.19
N ILE A 19 0.45 -5.38 4.24
CA ILE A 19 1.04 -5.86 2.98
C ILE A 19 0.26 -5.25 1.82
N TRP A 20 0.97 -4.76 0.82
CA TRP A 20 0.42 -4.24 -0.41
C TRP A 20 1.26 -4.68 -1.61
N LEU A 21 0.64 -4.77 -2.78
CA LEU A 21 1.30 -5.12 -4.04
C LEU A 21 0.88 -4.15 -5.14
N THR A 22 1.82 -3.87 -6.03
CA THR A 22 1.57 -3.09 -7.24
C THR A 22 1.69 -3.94 -8.49
N SER A 23 1.01 -3.50 -9.55
CA SER A 23 1.18 -3.97 -10.91
C SER A 23 2.60 -3.67 -11.42
N VAL A 24 2.90 -4.23 -12.61
CA VAL A 24 4.10 -3.89 -13.39
C VAL A 24 4.15 -2.44 -13.89
N THR A 25 3.10 -1.65 -13.65
CA THR A 25 3.03 -0.21 -13.94
C THR A 25 3.00 0.64 -12.67
N GLY A 26 3.32 0.05 -11.51
CA GLY A 26 3.38 0.76 -10.22
C GLY A 26 2.02 1.13 -9.63
N GLN A 27 0.93 0.55 -10.15
CA GLN A 27 -0.43 0.81 -9.66
C GLN A 27 -0.77 -0.18 -8.55
N LEU A 28 -1.33 0.27 -7.43
CA LEU A 28 -1.73 -0.63 -6.35
C LEU A 28 -2.84 -1.59 -6.83
N GLU A 29 -2.63 -2.89 -6.65
CA GLU A 29 -3.58 -3.94 -7.06
C GLU A 29 -4.11 -4.76 -5.88
N TYR A 30 -3.39 -4.77 -4.76
CA TYR A 30 -3.75 -5.56 -3.60
C TYR A 30 -3.30 -4.91 -2.30
N VAL A 31 -4.14 -5.03 -1.28
CA VAL A 31 -3.83 -4.76 0.12
C VAL A 31 -4.46 -5.87 0.97
N ASN A 32 -3.78 -6.26 2.05
CA ASN A 32 -4.30 -7.30 2.93
C ASN A 32 -5.33 -6.77 3.95
N ARG A 33 -5.83 -7.66 4.81
CA ARG A 33 -6.76 -7.32 5.90
C ARG A 33 -6.21 -6.24 6.83
N SER A 34 -4.98 -6.37 7.30
CA SER A 34 -4.41 -5.41 8.26
C SER A 34 -4.33 -3.99 7.73
N TRP A 35 -4.03 -3.79 6.44
CA TRP A 35 -4.08 -2.46 5.82
C TRP A 35 -5.49 -1.87 5.86
N ARG A 36 -6.50 -2.66 5.50
CA ARG A 36 -7.91 -2.22 5.46
C ARG A 36 -8.45 -1.91 6.84
N GLU A 37 -8.10 -2.72 7.83
CA GLU A 37 -8.47 -2.49 9.24
C GLU A 37 -7.81 -1.23 9.79
N PHE A 38 -6.53 -1.01 9.47
CA PHE A 38 -5.78 0.16 9.92
C PHE A 38 -6.32 1.46 9.31
N THR A 39 -6.52 1.50 8.00
CA THR A 39 -6.94 2.71 7.28
C THR A 39 -8.45 2.95 7.32
N GLY A 40 -9.25 1.89 7.53
CA GLY A 40 -10.71 1.92 7.50
C GLY A 40 -11.32 2.19 6.12
N ARG A 41 -10.53 2.11 5.04
CA ARG A 41 -11.01 2.37 3.67
C ARG A 41 -11.35 1.10 2.90
N SER A 42 -12.25 1.27 1.93
CA SER A 42 -12.54 0.22 0.95
C SER A 42 -11.36 0.09 -0.02
N ILE A 43 -11.13 -1.14 -0.49
CA ILE A 43 -10.00 -1.44 -1.38
C ILE A 43 -10.10 -0.64 -2.69
N GLU A 44 -11.30 -0.45 -3.22
CA GLU A 44 -11.57 0.25 -4.48
C GLU A 44 -11.04 1.69 -4.45
N ARG A 45 -11.01 2.31 -3.27
CA ARG A 45 -10.49 3.67 -3.08
C ARG A 45 -8.97 3.74 -2.94
N ASP A 46 -8.32 2.63 -2.67
CA ASP A 46 -6.87 2.55 -2.51
C ASP A 46 -6.17 2.08 -3.79
N LEU A 47 -6.88 1.35 -4.67
CA LEU A 47 -6.36 0.87 -5.95
C LEU A 47 -5.74 1.99 -6.81
N GLY A 48 -4.79 1.60 -7.66
CA GLY A 48 -4.06 2.54 -8.49
C GLY A 48 -3.16 3.45 -7.65
N VAL A 49 -3.44 4.75 -7.69
CA VAL A 49 -2.74 5.78 -6.89
C VAL A 49 -3.57 6.26 -5.69
N GLY A 50 -4.76 5.69 -5.46
CA GLY A 50 -5.70 6.14 -4.43
C GLY A 50 -5.19 5.98 -2.98
N TRP A 51 -4.24 5.08 -2.75
CA TRP A 51 -3.58 4.90 -1.46
C TRP A 51 -2.80 6.14 -1.00
N LEU A 52 -2.37 7.02 -1.91
CA LEU A 52 -1.70 8.29 -1.54
C LEU A 52 -2.62 9.18 -0.69
N GLU A 53 -3.94 9.05 -0.82
CA GLU A 53 -4.89 9.78 0.01
C GLU A 53 -4.89 9.31 1.48
N ASN A 54 -4.33 8.12 1.77
CA ASN A 54 -4.10 7.67 3.15
C ASN A 54 -2.88 8.34 3.78
N LEU A 55 -1.99 8.92 3.00
CA LEU A 55 -0.84 9.63 3.54
C LEU A 55 -1.24 11.02 4.03
N HIS A 56 -0.52 11.50 5.05
CA HIS A 56 -0.56 12.91 5.43
C HIS A 56 -0.24 13.78 4.20
N PRO A 57 -0.98 14.89 3.95
CA PRO A 57 -0.78 15.73 2.78
C PRO A 57 0.69 16.08 2.50
N ASP A 58 1.43 16.49 3.54
CA ASP A 58 2.84 16.85 3.46
C ASP A 58 3.79 15.69 3.08
N ASP A 59 3.36 14.44 3.24
CA ASP A 59 4.18 13.26 2.95
C ASP A 59 3.92 12.71 1.53
N ARG A 60 2.83 13.12 0.86
CA ARG A 60 2.39 12.54 -0.42
C ARG A 60 3.43 12.66 -1.52
N ASP A 61 3.89 13.87 -1.79
CA ASP A 61 4.81 14.13 -2.91
C ASP A 61 6.15 13.44 -2.69
N ARG A 62 6.72 13.59 -1.48
CA ARG A 62 7.97 12.90 -1.10
C ARG A 62 7.85 11.38 -1.25
N THR A 63 6.73 10.81 -0.81
CA THR A 63 6.49 9.37 -0.85
C THR A 63 6.33 8.88 -2.28
N MET A 64 5.54 9.58 -3.09
CA MET A 64 5.33 9.21 -4.49
C MET A 64 6.62 9.33 -5.31
N THR A 65 7.41 10.40 -5.13
CA THR A 65 8.70 10.55 -5.81
C THR A 65 9.67 9.45 -5.41
N ARG A 66 9.77 9.12 -4.11
CA ARG A 66 10.65 8.04 -3.65
C ARG A 66 10.21 6.69 -4.17
N PHE A 67 8.90 6.43 -4.21
CA PHE A 67 8.32 5.20 -4.74
C PHE A 67 8.63 5.07 -6.24
N GLN A 68 8.39 6.11 -7.04
CA GLN A 68 8.68 6.12 -8.47
C GLN A 68 10.16 5.85 -8.77
N SER A 69 11.08 6.56 -8.10
CA SER A 69 12.53 6.32 -8.30
C SER A 69 12.93 4.89 -7.96
N ALA A 70 12.48 4.34 -6.83
CA ALA A 70 12.79 2.96 -6.47
C ALA A 70 12.16 1.95 -7.44
N PHE A 71 10.96 2.22 -7.92
CA PHE A 71 10.25 1.39 -8.89
C PHE A 71 10.97 1.36 -10.25
N ASP A 72 11.33 2.53 -10.79
CA ASP A 72 12.00 2.67 -12.08
C ASP A 72 13.41 2.07 -12.06
N GLU A 73 14.15 2.28 -10.97
CA GLU A 73 15.50 1.74 -10.79
C GLU A 73 15.50 0.26 -10.37
N ARG A 74 14.33 -0.30 -10.03
CA ARG A 74 14.17 -1.65 -9.46
C ARG A 74 15.01 -1.89 -8.21
N THR A 75 15.06 -0.89 -7.34
CA THR A 75 15.77 -0.94 -6.07
C THR A 75 14.81 -1.14 -4.90
N ALA A 76 15.35 -1.48 -3.72
CA ALA A 76 14.56 -1.59 -2.52
C ALA A 76 13.93 -0.23 -2.17
N TYR A 77 12.61 -0.24 -1.96
CA TYR A 77 11.86 0.92 -1.50
C TYR A 77 11.75 0.90 0.02
N GLU A 78 12.21 1.99 0.64
CA GLU A 78 12.13 2.22 2.09
C GLU A 78 11.93 3.71 2.33
N ILE A 79 10.98 4.05 3.21
CA ILE A 79 10.65 5.41 3.61
C ILE A 79 9.79 5.40 4.87
N GLU A 80 9.87 6.47 5.65
CA GLU A 80 8.92 6.78 6.73
C GLU A 80 7.93 7.86 6.27
N TYR A 81 6.64 7.59 6.48
CA TYR A 81 5.54 8.51 6.23
C TYR A 81 4.45 8.30 7.26
N ARG A 82 3.62 9.33 7.46
CA ARG A 82 2.44 9.21 8.31
C ARG A 82 1.26 8.66 7.52
N LEU A 83 0.67 7.58 8.02
CA LEU A 83 -0.50 6.94 7.45
C LEU A 83 -1.73 7.27 8.29
N ARG A 84 -2.84 7.58 7.62
CA ARG A 84 -4.11 7.88 8.26
C ARG A 84 -4.70 6.59 8.81
N HIS A 85 -4.92 6.58 10.11
CA HIS A 85 -5.66 5.56 10.81
C HIS A 85 -7.17 5.76 10.63
N HIS A 86 -7.97 4.71 10.85
CA HIS A 86 -9.42 4.75 10.62
C HIS A 86 -10.17 5.79 11.49
N ASP A 87 -9.57 6.25 12.59
CA ASP A 87 -10.10 7.31 13.47
C ASP A 87 -9.78 8.73 12.96
N GLY A 88 -8.99 8.85 11.89
CA GLY A 88 -8.60 10.10 11.27
C GLY A 88 -7.26 10.66 11.76
N GLU A 89 -6.63 10.05 12.78
CA GLU A 89 -5.29 10.43 13.20
C GLU A 89 -4.24 9.93 12.20
N PHE A 90 -3.12 10.66 12.11
CA PHE A 90 -1.97 10.27 11.31
C PHE A 90 -0.91 9.66 12.23
N ARG A 91 -0.46 8.45 11.91
CA ARG A 91 0.54 7.68 12.67
C ARG A 91 1.75 7.33 11.82
#